data_AF-A0A2D6A1A8-F1
#
_entry.id   AF-A0A2D6A1A8-F1
#
_cell.length_a   1.000
_cell.length_b   1.000
_cell.length_c   1.000
_cell.angle_alpha   90.00
_cell.angle_beta   90.00
_cell.angle_gamma   90.00
#
_symmetry.space_group_name_H-M   'P 1'
#
loop_
_entity.id
_entity.type
_entity.pdbx_description
1 polymer ?
#
loop_
_entity_poly.entity_id
_entity_poly.type
_entity_poly.pdbx_seq_one_letter_code
_entity_poly.pdbx_strand_id
1 'polypeptide(L)'
;MSKEKHIIKHEKEIEVRPKVYEPKKISAETRTFGQTASDKMTSFMGSWGFIILFVVILITWIFVNFYGWMNAWDPYPFILLNLVLSCLAAIQAPIILMSQNRSEQKDRVRQEYDYATDRKALQQINKVYKELVYLRSDLNQLKKRRPKKQKR
;
A
#
# COMPACT_ATOMS: atom_id res chain seq x y z
N MET A 1 -31.45 -22.61 39.12
CA MET A 1 -31.67 -22.82 37.67
C MET A 1 -32.18 -21.61 36.87
N SER A 2 -33.02 -20.71 37.42
CA SER A 2 -33.56 -19.57 36.62
C SER A 2 -32.59 -18.38 36.46
N LYS A 3 -31.72 -18.11 37.45
CA LYS A 3 -30.75 -17.00 37.41
C LYS A 3 -29.54 -17.24 36.50
N GLU A 4 -29.05 -18.48 36.35
CA GLU A 4 -27.95 -18.81 35.43
C GLU A 4 -28.33 -18.60 33.96
N LYS A 5 -29.58 -18.91 33.58
CA LYS A 5 -30.04 -18.71 32.20
C LYS A 5 -30.10 -17.23 31.80
N HIS A 6 -30.30 -16.32 32.75
CA HIS A 6 -30.26 -14.88 32.50
C HIS A 6 -28.83 -14.32 32.41
N ILE A 7 -27.87 -14.90 33.14
CA ILE A 7 -26.45 -14.50 33.09
C ILE A 7 -25.81 -14.94 31.78
N ILE A 8 -26.07 -16.17 31.33
CA ILE A 8 -25.52 -16.74 30.08
C ILE A 8 -26.05 -16.01 28.83
N LYS A 9 -27.23 -15.37 28.91
CA LYS A 9 -27.81 -14.62 27.80
C LYS A 9 -27.10 -13.28 27.56
N HIS A 10 -26.59 -12.64 28.60
CA HIS A 10 -25.82 -11.40 28.47
C HIS A 10 -24.39 -11.64 27.97
N GLU A 11 -23.80 -12.79 28.25
CA GLU A 11 -22.44 -13.13 27.82
C GLU A 11 -22.34 -13.34 26.29
N LYS A 12 -23.41 -13.83 25.66
CA LYS A 12 -23.48 -13.99 24.19
C LYS A 12 -23.61 -12.68 23.41
N GLU A 13 -23.95 -11.58 24.07
CA GLU A 13 -24.09 -10.26 23.42
C GLU A 13 -22.77 -9.48 23.36
N ILE A 14 -21.75 -9.91 24.10
CA ILE A 14 -20.45 -9.21 24.24
C ILE A 14 -19.38 -9.81 23.29
N GLU A 15 -19.76 -10.66 22.33
CA GLU A 15 -18.87 -11.01 21.23
C GLU A 15 -18.84 -9.85 20.22
N VAL A 16 -18.18 -8.75 20.61
CA VAL A 16 -17.90 -7.61 19.73
C VAL A 16 -16.88 -8.08 18.70
N ARG A 17 -17.35 -8.76 17.65
CA ARG A 17 -16.52 -9.00 16.48
C ARG A 17 -16.23 -7.63 15.87
N PRO A 18 -14.97 -7.15 15.85
CA PRO A 18 -14.66 -5.93 15.14
C PRO A 18 -15.11 -6.14 13.71
N LYS A 19 -16.05 -5.30 13.23
CA LYS A 19 -16.46 -5.34 11.84
C LYS A 19 -15.26 -4.86 11.04
N VAL A 20 -14.44 -5.81 10.58
CA VAL A 20 -13.32 -5.53 9.69
C VAL A 20 -13.92 -4.82 8.48
N TYR A 21 -13.62 -3.53 8.36
CA TYR A 21 -14.13 -2.74 7.27
C TYR A 21 -13.39 -3.20 6.02
N GLU A 22 -13.95 -4.16 5.30
CA GLU A 22 -13.39 -4.55 4.02
C GLU A 22 -13.48 -3.36 3.07
N PRO A 23 -12.36 -2.95 2.46
CA PRO A 23 -12.38 -1.83 1.55
C PRO A 23 -13.32 -2.16 0.39
N LYS A 24 -14.29 -1.28 0.15
CA LYS A 24 -15.09 -1.31 -1.08
C LYS A 24 -14.08 -1.22 -2.22
N LYS A 25 -13.90 -2.31 -2.98
CA LYS A 25 -13.01 -2.34 -4.15
C LYS A 25 -13.39 -1.14 -5.00
N ILE A 26 -12.51 -0.15 -5.07
CA ILE A 26 -12.69 1.02 -5.91
C ILE A 26 -12.76 0.44 -7.30
N SER A 27 -13.98 0.42 -7.84
CA SER A 27 -14.27 -0.15 -9.14
C SER A 27 -13.27 0.39 -10.12
N ALA A 28 -12.70 -0.52 -10.91
CA ALA A 28 -11.82 -0.26 -12.02
C ALA A 28 -12.37 0.92 -12.83
N GLU A 29 -11.81 2.10 -12.59
CA GLU A 29 -11.89 3.20 -13.52
C GLU A 29 -11.37 2.64 -14.83
N THR A 30 -12.19 2.74 -15.87
CA THR A 30 -12.00 2.17 -17.20
C THR A 30 -10.53 2.20 -17.60
N ARG A 31 -9.89 1.02 -17.55
CA ARG A 31 -8.47 0.86 -17.92
C ARG A 31 -8.30 1.32 -19.35
N THR A 32 -7.77 2.53 -19.54
CA THR A 32 -7.37 3.01 -20.85
C THR A 32 -6.21 2.13 -21.34
N PHE A 33 -6.19 1.80 -22.64
CA PHE A 33 -5.18 0.94 -23.24
C PHE A 33 -3.74 1.40 -22.91
N GLY A 34 -3.52 2.71 -22.80
CA GLY A 34 -2.24 3.30 -22.40
C GLY A 34 -1.81 2.92 -20.98
N GLN A 35 -2.73 2.85 -20.02
CA GLN A 35 -2.38 2.48 -18.63
C GLN A 35 -1.95 1.01 -18.51
N THR A 36 -2.55 0.12 -19.30
CA THR A 36 -2.17 -1.30 -19.31
C THR A 36 -0.86 -1.53 -20.05
N ALA A 37 -0.58 -0.75 -21.10
CA ALA A 37 0.69 -0.78 -21.81
C ALA A 37 1.84 -0.28 -20.92
N SER A 38 1.67 0.85 -20.22
CA SER A 38 2.67 1.38 -19.29
C SER A 38 2.95 0.43 -18.12
N ASP A 39 1.92 -0.15 -17.49
CA ASP A 39 2.11 -1.10 -16.37
C ASP A 39 2.89 -2.36 -16.81
N LYS A 40 2.68 -2.83 -18.06
CA LYS A 40 3.45 -3.94 -18.65
C LYS A 40 4.88 -3.53 -19.03
N MET A 41 5.06 -2.31 -19.56
CA MET A 41 6.36 -1.78 -19.94
C MET A 41 7.25 -1.56 -18.69
N THR A 42 6.68 -1.01 -17.63
CA THR A 42 7.38 -0.79 -16.35
C THR A 42 7.78 -2.11 -15.70
N SER A 43 6.91 -3.13 -15.71
CA SER A 43 7.27 -4.44 -15.13
C SER A 43 8.34 -5.17 -15.96
N PHE A 44 8.36 -4.97 -17.27
CA PHE A 44 9.37 -5.54 -18.17
C PHE A 44 10.73 -4.81 -18.06
N MET A 45 10.73 -3.47 -18.06
CA MET A 45 11.95 -2.66 -17.91
C MET A 45 12.57 -2.75 -16.50
N GLY A 46 11.78 -3.07 -15.47
CA GLY A 46 12.27 -3.24 -14.09
C GLY A 46 12.79 -4.64 -13.75
N SER A 47 12.80 -5.57 -14.70
CA SER A 47 13.25 -6.96 -14.46
C SER A 47 14.77 -7.08 -14.50
N TRP A 48 15.33 -7.86 -13.57
CA TRP A 48 16.76 -8.22 -13.56
C TRP A 48 17.21 -8.88 -14.87
N GLY A 49 16.34 -9.66 -15.52
CA GLY A 49 16.65 -10.29 -16.81
C GLY A 49 16.81 -9.29 -17.97
N PHE A 50 16.05 -8.19 -17.97
CA PHE A 50 16.15 -7.15 -18.99
C PHE A 50 17.49 -6.40 -18.90
N ILE A 51 17.90 -6.07 -17.68
CA ILE A 51 19.19 -5.41 -17.42
C ILE A 51 20.35 -6.27 -17.93
N ILE A 52 20.34 -7.56 -17.61
CA ILE A 52 21.38 -8.51 -18.05
C ILE A 52 21.42 -8.62 -19.58
N LEU A 53 20.25 -8.77 -20.22
CA LEU A 53 20.16 -8.82 -21.68
C LEU A 53 20.68 -7.54 -22.35
N PHE A 54 20.33 -6.37 -21.80
CA PHE A 54 20.79 -5.08 -22.32
C PHE A 54 22.31 -4.93 -22.21
N VAL A 55 22.89 -5.34 -21.08
CA VAL A 55 24.35 -5.36 -20.87
C VAL A 55 25.04 -6.31 -21.83
N VAL A 56 24.50 -7.51 -22.05
CA VAL A 56 25.05 -8.50 -23.01
C VAL A 56 25.02 -7.95 -24.43
N ILE A 57 23.94 -7.29 -24.85
CA ILE A 57 23.84 -6.67 -26.18
C ILE A 57 24.88 -5.56 -26.34
N LEU A 58 25.04 -4.69 -25.33
CA LEU A 58 26.07 -3.63 -25.35
C LEU A 58 27.48 -4.20 -25.47
N ILE A 59 27.80 -5.21 -24.66
CA ILE A 59 29.10 -5.89 -24.70
C ILE A 59 29.33 -6.55 -26.06
N THR A 60 28.32 -7.23 -26.61
CA THR A 60 28.38 -7.85 -27.94
C THR A 60 28.64 -6.79 -29.02
N TRP A 61 27.96 -5.65 -28.94
CA TRP A 61 28.12 -4.56 -29.89
C TRP A 61 29.52 -3.93 -29.83
N ILE A 62 30.09 -3.79 -28.63
CA ILE A 62 31.46 -3.34 -28.41
C ILE A 62 32.45 -4.32 -29.05
N PHE A 63 32.27 -5.63 -28.85
CA PHE A 63 33.13 -6.66 -29.44
C PHE A 63 33.04 -6.69 -30.98
N VAL A 64 31.84 -6.55 -31.55
CA VAL A 64 31.63 -6.49 -33.01
C VAL A 64 32.33 -5.27 -33.61
N ASN A 65 32.22 -4.09 -32.98
CA ASN A 65 32.93 -2.89 -33.45
C ASN A 65 34.45 -3.00 -33.29
N PHE A 66 34.93 -3.63 -32.21
CA PHE A 66 36.36 -3.87 -31.99
C PHE A 66 36.95 -4.80 -33.07
N TYR A 67 36.23 -5.85 -33.47
CA TYR A 67 36.66 -6.77 -34.53
C TYR A 67 36.51 -6.17 -35.94
N GLY A 68 35.60 -5.21 -36.12
CA GLY A 68 35.36 -4.48 -37.38
C GLY A 68 36.40 -3.42 -37.75
N TRP A 69 37.48 -3.28 -36.97
CA TRP A 69 38.52 -2.24 -37.15
C TRP A 69 39.15 -2.22 -38.56
N MET A 70 39.13 -3.33 -39.31
CA MET A 70 39.67 -3.36 -40.67
C MET A 70 38.88 -2.54 -41.71
N ASN A 71 37.60 -2.24 -41.48
CA ASN A 71 36.74 -1.53 -42.45
C ASN A 71 36.23 -0.15 -41.98
N ALA A 72 36.73 0.36 -40.85
CA ALA A 72 36.34 1.68 -40.30
C ALA A 72 34.81 1.91 -40.19
N TRP A 73 34.04 0.86 -39.88
CA TRP A 73 32.64 1.02 -39.50
C TRP A 73 32.58 1.52 -38.05
N ASP A 74 32.48 2.85 -37.92
CA ASP A 74 32.37 3.67 -36.69
C ASP A 74 33.66 3.84 -35.83
N PRO A 75 34.66 4.64 -36.28
CA PRO A 75 35.87 4.94 -35.49
C PRO A 75 35.69 6.09 -34.49
N TYR A 76 36.15 5.84 -33.26
CA TYR A 76 36.29 6.69 -32.06
C TYR A 76 35.06 7.51 -31.56
N PRO A 77 34.51 7.24 -30.36
CA PRO A 77 34.55 5.99 -29.57
C PRO A 77 33.39 5.06 -29.97
N PHE A 78 32.15 5.55 -30.06
CA PHE A 78 30.97 4.90 -30.66
C PHE A 78 29.88 5.97 -30.87
N ILE A 79 29.92 6.77 -31.95
CA ILE A 79 29.04 7.96 -32.06
C ILE A 79 27.56 7.57 -32.14
N LEU A 80 27.25 6.49 -32.88
CA LEU A 80 25.88 6.02 -33.07
C LEU A 80 25.32 5.40 -31.78
N LEU A 81 26.13 4.62 -31.08
CA LEU A 81 25.72 3.99 -29.82
C LEU A 81 25.47 5.04 -28.73
N ASN A 82 26.32 6.07 -28.66
CA ASN A 82 26.15 7.15 -27.69
C ASN A 82 24.89 7.99 -27.99
N LEU A 83 24.57 8.21 -29.27
CA LEU A 83 23.36 8.91 -29.69
C LEU A 83 22.09 8.11 -29.34
N VAL A 84 22.09 6.80 -29.61
CA VAL A 84 20.96 5.91 -29.26
C VAL A 84 20.77 5.83 -27.74
N LEU A 85 21.85 5.65 -26.97
CA LEU A 85 21.78 5.60 -25.50
C LEU A 85 21.27 6.92 -24.91
N SER A 86 21.71 8.07 -25.43
CA SER A 86 21.25 9.38 -24.98
C SER A 86 19.75 9.58 -25.25
N CYS A 87 19.27 9.15 -26.42
CA CYS A 87 17.85 9.18 -26.77
C CYS A 87 17.01 8.24 -25.87
N LEU A 88 17.51 7.03 -25.60
CA LEU A 88 16.88 6.08 -24.69
C LEU A 88 16.76 6.66 -23.27
N ALA A 89 17.83 7.28 -22.76
CA ALA A 89 17.82 7.93 -21.45
C ALA A 89 16.81 9.09 -21.38
N ALA A 90 16.72 9.91 -22.44
CA ALA A 90 15.76 11.01 -22.53
C ALA A 90 14.30 10.52 -22.49
N ILE A 91 14.00 9.37 -23.10
CA ILE A 91 12.67 8.76 -23.08
C ILE A 91 12.38 8.03 -21.75
N GLN A 92 13.41 7.53 -21.05
CA GLN A 92 13.24 6.87 -19.76
C GLN A 92 12.71 7.82 -18.67
N ALA A 93 13.22 9.04 -18.58
CA ALA A 93 12.80 10.00 -17.55
C ALA A 93 11.27 10.27 -17.49
N PRO A 94 10.58 10.57 -18.60
CA PRO A 94 9.12 10.77 -18.58
C PRO A 94 8.34 9.47 -18.35
N ILE A 95 8.83 8.32 -18.81
CA ILE A 95 8.18 7.02 -18.53
C ILE A 95 8.23 6.71 -17.02
N ILE A 96 9.40 6.92 -16.41
CA ILE A 96 9.59 6.76 -14.97
C ILE A 96 8.68 7.75 -14.23
N LEU A 97 8.64 9.03 -14.66
CA LEU A 97 7.79 10.05 -14.05
C LEU A 97 6.30 9.73 -14.18
N MET A 98 5.84 9.20 -15.32
CA MET A 98 4.46 8.75 -15.49
C MET A 98 4.13 7.55 -14.59
N SER A 99 5.06 6.60 -14.44
CA SER A 99 4.91 5.46 -13.53
C SER A 99 4.91 5.89 -12.05
N GLN A 100 5.71 6.89 -11.70
CA GLN A 100 5.75 7.48 -10.36
C GLN A 100 4.44 8.21 -10.04
N ASN A 101 3.99 9.13 -10.90
CA ASN A 101 2.72 9.84 -10.75
C ASN A 101 1.54 8.85 -10.58
N ARG A 102 1.56 7.73 -11.30
CA ARG A 102 0.54 6.68 -11.16
C ARG A 102 0.60 5.97 -9.81
N SER A 103 1.80 5.70 -9.30
CA SER A 103 1.98 5.06 -8.00
C SER A 103 1.58 6.01 -6.87
N GLU A 104 1.97 7.28 -6.96
CA GLU A 104 1.60 8.33 -6.01
C GLU A 104 0.09 8.55 -5.93
N GLN A 105 -0.62 8.52 -7.06
CA GLN A 105 -2.09 8.59 -7.06
C GLN A 105 -2.73 7.42 -6.31
N LYS A 106 -2.23 6.19 -6.53
CA LYS A 106 -2.71 5.00 -5.80
C LYS A 106 -2.40 5.12 -4.31
N ASP A 107 -1.21 5.59 -3.96
CA ASP A 107 -0.77 5.77 -2.57
C ASP A 107 -1.57 6.86 -1.87
N ARG A 108 -1.83 8.00 -2.51
CA ARG A 108 -2.68 9.08 -1.99
C ARG A 108 -4.08 8.58 -1.66
N VAL A 109 -4.69 7.84 -2.59
CA VAL A 109 -6.01 7.24 -2.40
C VAL A 109 -5.98 6.26 -1.22
N ARG A 110 -4.95 5.39 -1.14
CA ARG A 110 -4.77 4.45 -0.02
C ARG A 110 -4.66 5.19 1.32
N GLN A 111 -3.87 6.26 1.38
CA GLN A 111 -3.71 7.09 2.57
C GLN A 111 -5.02 7.75 3.03
N GLU A 112 -5.82 8.27 2.10
CA GLU A 112 -7.14 8.84 2.44
C GLU A 112 -8.08 7.79 3.05
N TYR A 113 -8.05 6.55 2.56
CA TYR A 113 -8.84 5.45 3.12
C TYR A 113 -8.36 5.01 4.50
N ASP A 114 -7.05 4.86 4.67
CA ASP A 114 -6.46 4.47 5.95
C ASP A 114 -6.78 5.55 7.00
N TYR A 115 -6.64 6.83 6.64
CA TYR A 115 -7.04 7.96 7.49
C TYR A 115 -8.52 7.90 7.90
N ALA A 116 -9.42 7.66 6.96
CA ALA A 116 -10.85 7.56 7.26
C ALA A 116 -11.18 6.37 8.19
N THR A 117 -10.44 5.27 8.07
CA THR A 117 -10.57 4.08 8.92
C THR A 117 -10.07 4.37 10.33
N ASP A 118 -8.90 5.00 10.47
CA ASP A 118 -8.33 5.39 11.75
C ASP A 118 -9.26 6.35 12.52
N ARG A 119 -9.87 7.31 11.82
CA ARG A 119 -10.85 8.22 12.42
C ARG A 119 -12.07 7.48 12.96
N LYS A 120 -12.57 6.47 12.23
CA LYS A 120 -13.68 5.62 12.70
C LYS A 120 -13.27 4.76 13.89
N ALA A 121 -12.07 4.19 13.88
CA ALA A 121 -11.53 3.42 14.99
C ALA A 121 -11.42 4.29 16.26
N LEU A 122 -10.89 5.52 16.15
CA LEU A 122 -10.84 6.49 17.24
C LEU A 122 -12.24 6.82 17.80
N GLN A 123 -13.25 6.96 16.94
CA GLN A 123 -14.63 7.18 17.39
C GLN A 123 -15.18 5.99 18.17
N GLN A 124 -14.91 4.76 17.71
CA GLN A 124 -15.33 3.54 18.41
C GLN A 124 -14.65 3.40 19.78
N ILE A 125 -13.33 3.66 19.85
CA ILE A 125 -12.58 3.67 21.12
C ILE A 125 -13.17 4.70 22.09
N ASN A 126 -13.47 5.91 21.60
CA ASN A 126 -14.10 6.94 22.43
C ASN A 126 -15.48 6.55 22.95
N LYS A 127 -16.28 5.82 22.16
CA LYS A 127 -17.58 5.29 22.62
C LYS A 127 -17.39 4.30 23.76
N VAL A 128 -16.49 3.31 23.59
CA VAL A 128 -16.19 2.34 24.64
C VAL A 128 -15.64 3.03 25.89
N TYR A 129 -14.75 4.02 25.73
CA TYR A 129 -14.23 4.80 26.85
C TYR A 129 -15.34 5.51 27.65
N LYS A 130 -16.33 6.10 26.97
CA LYS A 130 -17.48 6.74 27.64
C LYS A 130 -18.31 5.73 28.42
N GLU A 131 -18.58 4.56 27.86
CA GLU A 131 -19.30 3.48 28.57
C GLU A 131 -18.52 3.01 29.81
N LEU A 132 -17.19 2.85 29.72
CA LEU A 132 -16.35 2.49 30.87
C LEU A 132 -16.38 3.55 31.97
N VAL A 133 -16.33 4.84 31.61
CA VAL A 133 -16.45 5.95 32.58
C VAL A 133 -17.83 5.95 33.24
N TYR A 134 -18.89 5.71 32.46
CA TYR A 134 -20.26 5.61 32.97
C TYR A 134 -20.40 4.47 33.98
N LEU A 135 -19.99 3.25 33.62
CA LEU A 135 -20.00 2.08 34.51
C LEU A 135 -19.18 2.31 35.78
N ARG A 136 -18.00 2.93 35.67
CA ARG A 136 -17.17 3.27 36.83
C ARG A 136 -17.87 4.25 37.77
N SER A 137 -18.60 5.21 37.21
CA SER A 137 -19.35 6.19 38.00
C SER A 137 -20.50 5.52 38.78
N ASP A 138 -21.23 4.60 38.15
CA ASP A 138 -22.30 3.83 38.79
C ASP A 138 -21.76 2.93 39.91
N LEU A 139 -20.66 2.21 39.66
CA LEU A 139 -20.01 1.42 40.71
C LEU A 139 -19.59 2.27 41.91
N ASN A 140 -19.10 3.49 41.68
CA ASN A 140 -18.76 4.43 42.74
C ASN A 140 -20.01 4.89 43.53
N GLN A 141 -21.14 5.13 42.85
CA GLN A 141 -22.40 5.45 43.50
C GLN A 141 -22.90 4.29 44.37
N LEU A 142 -22.83 3.06 43.86
CA LEU A 142 -23.18 1.86 44.63
C LEU A 142 -22.27 1.65 45.84
N LYS A 143 -20.96 1.91 45.71
CA LYS A 143 -20.02 1.85 46.83
C LYS A 143 -20.40 2.84 47.93
N LYS A 144 -20.82 4.06 47.58
CA LYS A 144 -21.28 5.07 48.55
C LYS A 144 -22.57 4.67 49.27
N ARG A 145 -23.48 3.98 48.58
CA ARG A 145 -24.76 3.52 49.14
C ARG A 145 -24.65 2.25 50.00
N ARG A 146 -23.52 1.54 49.98
CA ARG A 146 -23.37 0.31 50.75
C ARG A 146 -23.29 0.67 52.25
N PRO A 147 -24.28 0.29 53.10
CA PRO A 147 -24.23 0.58 54.52
C PRO A 147 -22.99 -0.08 55.12
N LYS A 148 -22.28 0.64 56.02
CA LYS A 148 -21.20 0.04 56.82
C LYS A 148 -21.81 -1.17 57.52
N LYS A 149 -21.39 -2.38 57.17
CA LYS A 149 -21.74 -3.58 57.95
C LYS A 149 -21.41 -3.25 59.40
N GLN A 150 -22.44 -3.17 60.22
CA GLN A 150 -22.40 -3.02 61.65
C GLN A 150 -21.37 -4.04 62.16
N LYS A 151 -20.18 -3.58 62.59
CA LYS A 151 -19.27 -4.40 63.39
C LYS A 151 -20.05 -4.71 64.67
N ARG A 152 -20.47 -5.97 64.81
CA ARG A 152 -20.79 -6.56 66.10
C ARG A 152 -19.50 -6.76 66.89
#